data_AF-A0A5M3XN23-F1
#
_entry.id   AF-A0A5M3XN23-F1
#
_cell.length_a   1.000
_cell.length_b   1.000
_cell.length_c   1.000
_cell.angle_alpha   90.00
_cell.angle_beta   90.00
_cell.angle_gamma   90.00
#
_symmetry.space_group_name_H-M   'P 1'
#
loop_
_entity.id
_entity.type
_entity.pdbx_description
1 polymer ?
#
loop_
_entity_poly.entity_id
_entity_poly.type
_entity_poly.pdbx_seq_one_letter_code
_entity_poly.pdbx_strand_id
1 'polypeptide(L)'
;MTAVAERTPTFDCRVDFADELARLARADERIVAVCNDSVGSSNLVKFREEFPDRLINVGIAEQDLVGVAAGLANAGFVPFVSAAAPFLTARALEQIKADVAYSDRHVVLCGQSPGMAYGELGPTHHSIEDLSWMRAVAGMQIVVPADPLETRSAVRWAVECGRPSYIRIPRFKVPAVTPEDTPFETGRATRLVDGGDVTLIAIGTMVSRALDAATLLREQGLSARVVNMTFVEPLDVAEVLAAAHDTRAIVTVEEGLLSGGLGAAVARVVAEHRPVPVRMLGVPTFAPTGSTSFLLDHFGLNAAGIAAAAREALGRV
;
A
#
# COMPACT_ATOMS: atom_id res chain seq x y z
N MET A 1 40.19 -0.47 7.51
CA MET A 1 39.29 -1.54 7.06
C MET A 1 37.88 -1.13 7.44
N THR A 2 37.16 -0.49 6.50
CA THR A 2 35.77 -0.09 6.69
C THR A 2 34.92 -1.34 6.82
N ALA A 3 34.37 -1.55 8.01
CA ALA A 3 33.31 -2.54 8.22
C ALA A 3 32.21 -2.23 7.22
N VAL A 4 31.98 -3.13 6.27
CA VAL A 4 30.81 -3.09 5.41
C VAL A 4 29.64 -3.36 6.37
N ALA A 5 28.89 -2.32 6.71
CA ALA A 5 27.66 -2.48 7.48
C ALA A 5 26.82 -3.57 6.82
N GLU A 6 26.50 -4.64 7.56
CA GLU A 6 25.62 -5.69 7.05
C GLU A 6 24.30 -5.05 6.62
N ARG A 7 24.01 -5.11 5.31
CA ARG A 7 22.77 -4.58 4.78
C ARG A 7 21.64 -5.46 5.27
N THR A 8 20.68 -4.87 5.97
CA THR A 8 19.44 -5.55 6.38
C THR A 8 18.84 -6.28 5.17
N PRO A 9 18.49 -7.57 5.31
CA PRO A 9 17.84 -8.32 4.24
C PRO A 9 16.58 -7.61 3.73
N THR A 10 16.32 -7.71 2.43
CA THR A 10 15.13 -7.12 1.81
C THR A 10 14.38 -8.16 0.99
N PHE A 11 13.06 -8.02 0.95
CA PHE A 11 12.12 -9.04 0.47
C PHE A 11 11.20 -8.47 -0.62
N ASP A 12 10.84 -9.30 -1.60
CA ASP A 12 9.83 -8.97 -2.61
C ASP A 12 8.46 -9.48 -2.14
N CYS A 13 7.62 -8.56 -1.68
CA CYS A 13 6.33 -8.89 -1.07
C CYS A 13 5.36 -9.58 -2.05
N ARG A 14 5.59 -9.49 -3.37
CA ARG A 14 4.79 -10.24 -4.35
C ARG A 14 4.99 -11.75 -4.23
N VAL A 15 6.14 -12.20 -3.73
CA VAL A 15 6.39 -13.62 -3.45
C VAL A 15 5.54 -14.06 -2.26
N ASP A 16 5.57 -13.28 -1.18
CA ASP A 16 4.76 -13.52 0.02
C ASP A 16 3.25 -13.53 -0.27
N PHE A 17 2.79 -12.62 -1.14
CA PHE A 17 1.43 -12.61 -1.64
C PHE A 17 1.07 -13.95 -2.32
N ALA A 18 1.88 -14.38 -3.29
CA ALA A 18 1.57 -15.56 -4.10
C ALA A 18 1.65 -16.86 -3.28
N ASP A 19 2.67 -16.99 -2.43
CA ASP A 19 2.84 -18.16 -1.58
C ASP A 19 1.72 -18.26 -0.52
N GLU A 20 1.29 -17.14 0.07
CA GLU A 20 0.17 -17.13 1.02
C GLU A 20 -1.18 -17.39 0.34
N LEU A 21 -1.42 -16.82 -0.84
CA LEU A 21 -2.62 -17.10 -1.63
C LEU A 21 -2.72 -18.59 -1.99
N ALA A 22 -1.62 -19.20 -2.43
CA ALA A 22 -1.58 -20.64 -2.70
C ALA A 22 -1.85 -21.46 -1.43
N ARG A 23 -1.26 -21.07 -0.29
CA ARG A 23 -1.49 -21.72 1.00
C ARG A 23 -2.97 -21.68 1.39
N LEU A 24 -3.63 -20.54 1.24
CA LEU A 24 -5.06 -20.38 1.56
C LEU A 24 -5.94 -21.16 0.59
N ALA A 25 -5.62 -21.17 -0.71
CA ALA A 25 -6.36 -21.92 -1.70
C ALA A 25 -6.31 -23.45 -1.51
N ARG A 26 -5.30 -23.99 -0.79
CA ARG A 26 -5.30 -25.40 -0.35
C ARG A 26 -6.40 -25.70 0.67
N ALA A 27 -6.78 -24.72 1.47
CA ALA A 27 -7.75 -24.87 2.55
C ALA A 27 -9.16 -24.39 2.17
N ASP A 28 -9.28 -23.52 1.17
CA ASP A 28 -10.57 -22.99 0.69
C ASP A 28 -10.70 -23.13 -0.83
N GLU A 29 -11.62 -24.00 -1.24
CA GLU A 29 -11.90 -24.28 -2.66
C GLU A 29 -12.51 -23.07 -3.40
N ARG A 30 -13.11 -22.12 -2.67
CA ARG A 30 -13.73 -20.92 -3.24
C ARG A 30 -12.70 -19.91 -3.76
N ILE A 31 -11.45 -20.00 -3.31
CA ILE A 31 -10.40 -19.05 -3.73
C ILE A 31 -9.99 -19.34 -5.17
N VAL A 32 -10.13 -18.32 -6.02
CA VAL A 32 -9.72 -18.34 -7.43
C VAL A 32 -8.85 -17.13 -7.74
N ALA A 33 -7.88 -17.29 -8.64
CA ALA A 33 -7.06 -16.19 -9.14
C ALA A 33 -7.56 -15.77 -10.53
N VAL A 34 -7.74 -14.46 -10.74
CA VAL A 34 -8.08 -13.91 -12.06
C VAL A 34 -6.97 -12.95 -12.47
N CYS A 35 -6.39 -13.11 -13.65
CA CYS A 35 -5.26 -12.29 -14.11
C CYS A 35 -5.36 -11.92 -15.59
N ASN A 36 -4.58 -10.93 -16.02
CA ASN A 36 -4.57 -10.37 -17.38
C ASN A 36 -3.19 -10.52 -18.06
N ASP A 37 -2.86 -11.72 -18.53
CA ASP A 37 -1.51 -12.04 -19.06
C ASP A 37 -0.36 -11.71 -18.08
N SER A 38 -0.66 -11.74 -16.78
CA SER A 38 0.22 -11.28 -15.72
C SER A 38 0.62 -12.39 -14.74
N VAL A 39 0.50 -13.65 -15.14
CA VAL A 39 0.84 -14.82 -14.28
C VAL A 39 2.28 -14.72 -13.77
N GLY A 40 3.25 -14.47 -14.66
CA GLY A 40 4.66 -14.35 -14.29
C GLY A 40 4.96 -13.08 -13.48
N SER A 41 4.45 -11.93 -13.91
CA SER A 41 4.70 -10.65 -13.25
C SER A 41 4.04 -10.52 -11.87
N SER A 42 3.00 -11.31 -11.62
CA SER A 42 2.30 -11.44 -10.33
C SER A 42 2.79 -12.60 -9.46
N ASN A 43 3.85 -13.32 -9.86
CA ASN A 43 4.34 -14.54 -9.17
C ASN A 43 3.32 -15.69 -9.03
N LEU A 44 2.28 -15.74 -9.87
CA LEU A 44 1.22 -16.76 -9.81
C LEU A 44 1.57 -18.07 -10.54
N VAL A 45 2.82 -18.27 -10.96
CA VAL A 45 3.25 -19.48 -11.70
C VAL A 45 2.96 -20.75 -10.90
N LYS A 46 3.39 -20.79 -9.64
CA LYS A 46 3.13 -21.94 -8.74
C LYS A 46 1.64 -22.15 -8.48
N PHE A 47 0.88 -21.06 -8.30
CA PHE A 47 -0.57 -21.13 -8.13
C PHE A 47 -1.25 -21.78 -9.34
N ARG A 48 -0.84 -21.41 -10.56
CA ARG A 48 -1.34 -22.01 -11.81
C ARG A 48 -0.99 -23.50 -11.90
N GLU A 49 0.23 -23.87 -11.52
CA GLU A 49 0.69 -25.26 -11.57
C GLU A 49 -0.08 -26.15 -10.59
N GLU A 50 -0.37 -25.64 -9.40
CA GLU A 50 -1.09 -26.37 -8.36
C GLU A 50 -2.61 -26.37 -8.56
N PHE A 51 -3.17 -25.27 -9.08
CA PHE A 51 -4.61 -25.06 -9.24
C PHE A 51 -4.97 -24.58 -10.66
N PRO A 52 -4.71 -25.39 -11.70
CA PRO A 52 -4.89 -24.98 -13.09
C PRO A 52 -6.33 -24.56 -13.40
N ASP A 53 -7.32 -25.21 -12.79
CA ASP A 53 -8.75 -24.91 -12.99
C ASP A 53 -9.26 -23.72 -12.14
N ARG A 54 -8.40 -23.16 -11.28
CA ARG A 54 -8.74 -22.01 -10.42
C ARG A 54 -7.94 -20.75 -10.74
N LEU A 55 -7.18 -20.77 -11.84
CA LEU A 55 -6.57 -19.58 -12.41
C LEU A 55 -7.24 -19.24 -13.75
N ILE A 56 -7.94 -18.10 -13.78
CA ILE A 56 -8.60 -17.59 -14.97
C ILE A 56 -7.74 -16.48 -15.56
N ASN A 57 -7.09 -16.75 -16.69
CA ASN A 57 -6.36 -15.71 -17.44
C ASN A 57 -7.26 -15.16 -18.55
N VAL A 58 -7.65 -13.89 -18.45
CA VAL A 58 -8.54 -13.22 -19.41
C VAL A 58 -7.78 -12.57 -20.58
N GLY A 59 -6.45 -12.75 -20.65
CA GLY A 59 -5.61 -12.00 -21.59
C GLY A 59 -5.52 -10.52 -21.21
N ILE A 60 -5.08 -9.65 -22.13
CA ILE A 60 -4.91 -8.21 -21.86
C ILE A 60 -6.27 -7.49 -21.96
N ALA A 61 -7.11 -7.67 -20.94
CA ALA A 61 -8.46 -7.13 -20.88
C ALA A 61 -8.87 -6.79 -19.44
N GLU A 62 -8.39 -5.67 -18.89
CA GLU A 62 -8.57 -5.29 -17.48
C GLU A 62 -10.03 -5.02 -17.10
N GLN A 63 -10.85 -4.55 -18.03
CA GLN A 63 -12.29 -4.35 -17.79
C GLN A 63 -12.99 -5.72 -17.63
N ASP A 64 -12.72 -6.64 -18.54
CA ASP A 64 -13.21 -8.03 -18.46
C ASP A 64 -12.66 -8.75 -17.23
N LEU A 65 -11.41 -8.49 -16.85
CA LEU A 65 -10.77 -9.03 -15.64
C LEU A 65 -11.63 -8.76 -14.39
N VAL A 66 -12.08 -7.51 -14.23
CA VAL A 66 -12.90 -7.11 -13.08
C VAL A 66 -14.32 -7.63 -13.21
N GLY A 67 -14.91 -7.58 -14.41
CA GLY A 67 -16.25 -8.12 -14.66
C GLY A 67 -16.36 -9.62 -14.41
N VAL A 68 -15.39 -10.41 -14.88
CA VAL A 68 -15.28 -11.86 -14.62
C VAL A 68 -15.17 -12.12 -13.13
N ALA A 69 -14.33 -11.36 -12.42
CA ALA A 69 -14.21 -11.49 -10.98
C ALA A 69 -15.54 -11.18 -10.25
N ALA A 70 -16.24 -10.11 -10.61
CA ALA A 70 -17.55 -9.80 -10.04
C ALA A 70 -18.56 -10.93 -10.29
N GLY A 71 -18.55 -11.54 -11.48
CA GLY A 71 -19.37 -12.72 -11.80
C GLY A 71 -19.03 -13.95 -10.96
N LEU A 72 -17.74 -14.24 -10.76
CA LEU A 72 -17.26 -15.33 -9.89
C LEU A 72 -17.65 -15.10 -8.43
N ALA A 73 -17.51 -13.88 -7.92
CA ALA A 73 -17.95 -13.51 -6.57
C ALA A 73 -19.46 -13.72 -6.40
N ASN A 74 -20.26 -13.36 -7.41
CA ASN A 74 -21.71 -13.60 -7.40
C ASN A 74 -22.08 -15.10 -7.42
N ALA A 75 -21.19 -15.95 -7.93
CA ALA A 75 -21.34 -17.41 -7.89
C ALA A 75 -20.81 -18.05 -6.59
N GLY A 76 -20.34 -17.26 -5.61
CA GLY A 76 -19.88 -17.73 -4.31
C GLY A 76 -18.38 -18.04 -4.21
N PHE A 77 -17.59 -17.70 -5.24
CA PHE A 77 -16.13 -17.74 -5.18
C PHE A 77 -15.57 -16.51 -4.47
N VAL A 78 -14.30 -16.58 -4.07
CA VAL A 78 -13.50 -15.46 -3.54
C VAL A 78 -12.40 -15.15 -4.56
N PRO A 79 -12.67 -14.28 -5.55
CA PRO A 79 -11.72 -13.96 -6.60
C PRO A 79 -10.64 -12.97 -6.13
N PHE A 80 -9.39 -13.39 -6.27
CA PHE A 80 -8.21 -12.55 -6.19
C PHE A 80 -7.82 -12.09 -7.60
N VAL A 81 -8.19 -10.86 -7.92
CA VAL A 81 -7.79 -10.20 -9.18
C VAL A 81 -6.35 -9.75 -9.04
N SER A 82 -5.45 -10.20 -9.91
CA SER A 82 -4.05 -9.78 -9.89
C SER A 82 -3.63 -9.21 -11.24
N ALA A 83 -3.23 -7.94 -11.22
CA ALA A 83 -2.81 -7.21 -12.41
C ALA A 83 -1.84 -6.09 -12.00
N ALA A 84 -1.09 -5.57 -12.96
CA ALA A 84 -0.31 -4.37 -12.75
C ALA A 84 -1.24 -3.24 -12.26
N ALA A 85 -0.92 -2.64 -11.12
CA ALA A 85 -1.70 -1.56 -10.51
C ALA A 85 -2.11 -0.42 -11.47
N PRO A 86 -1.24 0.09 -12.39
CA PRO A 86 -1.63 1.20 -13.25
C PRO A 86 -2.78 0.83 -14.19
N PHE A 87 -2.81 -0.41 -14.69
CA PHE A 87 -3.83 -0.85 -15.62
C PHE A 87 -5.10 -1.30 -14.90
N LEU A 88 -4.95 -2.00 -13.77
CA LEU A 88 -6.08 -2.43 -12.94
C LEU A 88 -6.91 -1.23 -12.50
N THR A 89 -6.25 -0.22 -11.91
CA THR A 89 -6.96 0.91 -11.29
C THR A 89 -7.36 1.99 -12.28
N ALA A 90 -6.62 2.20 -13.37
CA ALA A 90 -7.01 3.18 -14.41
C ALA A 90 -8.06 2.61 -15.36
N ARG A 91 -7.75 1.47 -16.01
CA ARG A 91 -8.52 0.98 -17.15
C ARG A 91 -9.84 0.35 -16.73
N ALA A 92 -9.88 -0.27 -15.54
CA ALA A 92 -11.07 -0.94 -15.01
C ALA A 92 -11.79 -0.15 -13.92
N LEU A 93 -11.52 1.17 -13.77
CA LEU A 93 -12.06 1.97 -12.69
C LEU A 93 -13.60 1.93 -12.61
N GLU A 94 -14.27 1.99 -13.75
CA GLU A 94 -15.73 1.94 -13.79
C GLU A 94 -16.26 0.58 -13.34
N GLN A 95 -15.66 -0.53 -13.80
CA GLN A 95 -16.04 -1.89 -13.41
C GLN A 95 -15.79 -2.11 -11.91
N ILE A 96 -14.67 -1.60 -11.38
CA ILE A 96 -14.39 -1.61 -9.93
C ILE A 96 -15.49 -0.86 -9.17
N LYS A 97 -15.91 0.30 -9.67
CA LYS A 97 -16.97 1.10 -9.02
C LYS A 97 -18.33 0.42 -9.09
N ALA A 98 -18.77 -0.02 -10.27
CA ALA A 98 -20.14 -0.46 -10.53
C ALA A 98 -20.35 -1.95 -10.18
N ASP A 99 -19.45 -2.81 -10.68
CA ASP A 99 -19.65 -4.26 -10.62
C ASP A 99 -19.15 -4.83 -9.29
N VAL A 100 -18.15 -4.18 -8.68
CA VAL A 100 -17.55 -4.62 -7.42
C VAL A 100 -18.08 -3.81 -6.24
N ALA A 101 -17.78 -2.51 -6.16
CA ALA A 101 -18.04 -1.71 -4.96
C ALA A 101 -19.52 -1.41 -4.75
N TYR A 102 -20.20 -0.87 -5.77
CA TYR A 102 -21.64 -0.55 -5.69
C TYR A 102 -22.50 -1.80 -5.45
N SER A 103 -22.10 -2.93 -6.03
CA SER A 103 -22.79 -4.21 -5.86
C SER A 103 -22.36 -4.99 -4.60
N ASP A 104 -21.48 -4.41 -3.77
CA ASP A 104 -20.90 -4.97 -2.53
C ASP A 104 -20.40 -6.42 -2.70
N ARG A 105 -19.68 -6.68 -3.80
CA ARG A 105 -19.15 -8.01 -4.12
C ARG A 105 -17.81 -8.23 -3.44
N HIS A 106 -17.64 -9.40 -2.83
CA HIS A 106 -16.37 -9.82 -2.23
C HIS A 106 -15.35 -10.16 -3.32
N VAL A 107 -14.73 -9.13 -3.88
CA VAL A 107 -13.63 -9.21 -4.84
C VAL A 107 -12.40 -8.57 -4.20
N VAL A 108 -11.27 -9.29 -4.27
CA VAL A 108 -9.98 -8.80 -3.77
C VAL A 108 -9.13 -8.33 -4.94
N LEU A 109 -9.01 -7.01 -5.10
CA LEU A 109 -8.24 -6.36 -6.15
C LEU A 109 -6.78 -6.21 -5.70
N CYS A 110 -5.88 -6.97 -6.30
CA CYS A 110 -4.46 -6.97 -5.98
C CYS A 110 -3.67 -6.16 -7.01
N GLY A 111 -3.39 -4.91 -6.66
CA GLY A 111 -2.58 -4.00 -7.48
C GLY A 111 -1.09 -4.34 -7.36
N GLN A 112 -0.54 -5.00 -8.37
CA GLN A 112 0.85 -5.41 -8.39
C GLN A 112 1.76 -4.28 -8.86
N SER A 113 2.92 -4.14 -8.22
CA SER A 113 3.97 -3.17 -8.61
C SER A 113 3.46 -1.71 -8.73
N PRO A 114 2.77 -1.18 -7.70
CA PRO A 114 2.21 0.16 -7.70
C PRO A 114 3.29 1.26 -7.57
N GLY A 115 2.87 2.52 -7.54
CA GLY A 115 3.78 3.65 -7.41
C GLY A 115 4.72 3.77 -8.61
N MET A 116 6.01 3.98 -8.34
CA MET A 116 7.05 4.12 -9.36
C MET A 116 7.87 2.82 -9.52
N ALA A 117 7.33 1.69 -9.05
CA ALA A 117 8.04 0.42 -9.00
C ALA A 117 8.40 -0.17 -10.37
N TYR A 118 7.76 0.31 -11.45
CA TYR A 118 8.13 -0.03 -12.83
C TYR A 118 9.29 0.81 -13.38
N GLY A 119 9.78 1.80 -12.63
CA GLY A 119 11.07 2.46 -12.87
C GLY A 119 11.23 2.94 -14.32
N GLU A 120 12.12 2.26 -15.05
CA GLU A 120 12.52 2.62 -16.41
C GLU A 120 11.40 2.52 -17.46
N LEU A 121 10.27 1.88 -17.16
CA LEU A 121 9.11 1.88 -18.06
C LEU A 121 8.36 3.22 -18.10
N GLY A 122 8.63 4.09 -17.12
CA GLY A 122 8.12 5.46 -17.07
C GLY A 122 6.63 5.59 -16.70
N PRO A 123 6.08 6.82 -16.80
CA PRO A 123 4.76 7.19 -16.28
C PRO A 123 3.58 6.36 -16.75
N THR A 124 3.63 5.77 -17.95
CA THR A 124 2.55 4.92 -18.46
C THR A 124 2.39 3.63 -17.65
N HIS A 125 3.43 3.22 -16.93
CA HIS A 125 3.45 2.06 -16.05
C HIS A 125 3.55 2.44 -14.57
N HIS A 126 3.64 3.72 -14.24
CA HIS A 126 3.58 4.15 -12.85
C HIS A 126 2.12 4.21 -12.40
N SER A 127 1.87 3.85 -11.15
CA SER A 127 0.54 3.86 -10.53
C SER A 127 0.61 4.73 -9.29
N ILE A 128 0.76 6.03 -9.52
CA ILE A 128 0.82 7.04 -8.45
C ILE A 128 -0.59 7.52 -8.08
N GLU A 129 -1.55 7.32 -8.96
CA GLU A 129 -2.95 7.72 -8.84
C GLU A 129 -3.84 6.68 -8.14
N ASP A 130 -3.39 5.44 -8.02
CA ASP A 130 -4.17 4.30 -7.57
C ASP A 130 -4.88 4.53 -6.24
N LEU A 131 -4.17 5.02 -5.23
CA LEU A 131 -4.77 5.35 -3.92
C LEU A 131 -5.85 6.41 -4.04
N SER A 132 -5.63 7.43 -4.89
CA SER A 132 -6.59 8.51 -5.09
C SER A 132 -7.86 8.02 -5.79
N TRP A 133 -7.72 7.18 -6.81
CA TRP A 133 -8.86 6.60 -7.52
C TRP A 133 -9.63 5.61 -6.67
N MET A 134 -8.95 4.71 -5.97
CA MET A 134 -9.61 3.69 -5.15
C MET A 134 -10.33 4.31 -3.96
N ARG A 135 -9.76 5.34 -3.31
CA ARG A 135 -10.46 6.06 -2.22
C ARG A 135 -11.70 6.82 -2.68
N ALA A 136 -11.76 7.22 -3.95
CA ALA A 136 -12.96 7.84 -4.51
C ALA A 136 -14.11 6.83 -4.69
N VAL A 137 -13.82 5.52 -4.70
CA VAL A 137 -14.83 4.46 -4.79
C VAL A 137 -15.37 4.16 -3.39
N ALA A 138 -16.61 4.56 -3.14
CA ALA A 138 -17.25 4.38 -1.84
C ALA A 138 -17.35 2.90 -1.43
N GLY A 139 -17.05 2.61 -0.17
CA GLY A 139 -17.12 1.26 0.39
C GLY A 139 -15.92 0.36 0.09
N MET A 140 -14.94 0.83 -0.71
CA MET A 140 -13.71 0.10 -0.98
C MET A 140 -12.79 0.10 0.24
N GLN A 141 -12.36 -1.08 0.70
CA GLN A 141 -11.30 -1.19 1.70
C GLN A 141 -9.94 -1.14 1.01
N ILE A 142 -9.00 -0.34 1.52
CA ILE A 142 -7.70 -0.08 0.88
C ILE A 142 -6.58 -0.39 1.86
N VAL A 143 -5.79 -1.41 1.50
CA VAL A 143 -4.74 -1.97 2.33
C VAL A 143 -3.40 -1.83 1.61
N VAL A 144 -2.40 -1.30 2.32
CA VAL A 144 -1.07 -1.02 1.77
C VAL A 144 -0.01 -1.64 2.69
N PRO A 145 0.23 -2.95 2.59
CA PRO A 145 1.14 -3.67 3.49
C PRO A 145 2.58 -3.15 3.36
N ALA A 146 3.24 -2.98 4.49
CA ALA A 146 4.60 -2.43 4.59
C ALA A 146 5.70 -3.42 4.21
N ASP A 147 5.46 -4.72 4.46
CA ASP A 147 6.50 -5.75 4.42
C ASP A 147 5.93 -7.17 4.20
N PRO A 148 6.77 -8.23 4.22
CA PRO A 148 6.30 -9.61 4.05
C PRO A 148 5.22 -10.05 5.03
N LEU A 149 5.34 -9.70 6.32
CA LEU A 149 4.41 -10.16 7.34
C LEU A 149 3.04 -9.50 7.17
N GLU A 150 3.01 -8.20 6.94
CA GLU A 150 1.76 -7.49 6.64
C GLU A 150 1.16 -7.94 5.31
N THR A 151 1.98 -8.27 4.32
CA THR A 151 1.45 -8.78 3.04
C THR A 151 0.71 -10.09 3.24
N ARG A 152 1.31 -11.06 3.95
CA ARG A 152 0.62 -12.33 4.26
C ARG A 152 -0.64 -12.10 5.11
N SER A 153 -0.58 -11.18 6.07
CA SER A 153 -1.72 -10.84 6.94
C SER A 153 -2.86 -10.17 6.16
N ALA A 154 -2.54 -9.29 5.21
CA ALA A 154 -3.50 -8.66 4.32
C ALA A 154 -4.22 -9.67 3.43
N VAL A 155 -3.49 -10.67 2.88
CA VAL A 155 -4.12 -11.75 2.09
C VAL A 155 -5.06 -12.59 2.96
N ARG A 156 -4.64 -12.99 4.17
CA ARG A 156 -5.52 -13.72 5.11
C ARG A 156 -6.76 -12.92 5.46
N TRP A 157 -6.57 -11.66 5.83
CA TRP A 157 -7.65 -10.74 6.15
C TRP A 157 -8.63 -10.59 4.98
N ALA A 158 -8.14 -10.49 3.74
CA ALA A 158 -8.97 -10.31 2.57
C ALA A 158 -9.85 -11.52 2.23
N VAL A 159 -9.45 -12.74 2.63
CA VAL A 159 -10.31 -13.93 2.53
C VAL A 159 -11.51 -13.82 3.48
N GLU A 160 -11.35 -13.18 4.63
CA GLU A 160 -12.40 -13.11 5.66
C GLU A 160 -13.20 -11.81 5.67
N CYS A 161 -12.69 -10.74 5.04
CA CYS A 161 -13.33 -9.42 5.13
C CYS A 161 -14.73 -9.37 4.52
N GLY A 162 -15.03 -10.25 3.55
CA GLY A 162 -16.34 -10.37 2.91
C GLY A 162 -16.77 -9.16 2.09
N ARG A 163 -15.87 -8.22 1.81
CA ARG A 163 -16.16 -6.91 1.21
C ARG A 163 -15.22 -6.59 0.05
N PRO A 164 -15.60 -5.68 -0.86
CA PRO A 164 -14.69 -5.09 -1.84
C PRO A 164 -13.39 -4.60 -1.19
N SER A 165 -12.25 -5.08 -1.68
CA SER A 165 -10.95 -4.66 -1.16
C SER A 165 -9.92 -4.46 -2.26
N TYR A 166 -9.00 -3.51 -2.03
CA TYR A 166 -7.82 -3.25 -2.83
C TYR A 166 -6.57 -3.40 -1.97
N ILE A 167 -5.70 -4.35 -2.35
CA ILE A 167 -4.40 -4.56 -1.72
C ILE A 167 -3.31 -4.07 -2.66
N ARG A 168 -2.51 -3.10 -2.19
CA ARG A 168 -1.44 -2.44 -2.94
C ARG A 168 -0.11 -3.14 -2.69
N ILE A 169 0.28 -4.08 -3.56
CA ILE A 169 1.38 -5.02 -3.31
C ILE A 169 2.69 -4.52 -3.96
N PRO A 170 3.70 -4.13 -3.15
CA PRO A 170 4.91 -3.50 -3.67
C PRO A 170 5.84 -4.50 -4.35
N ARG A 171 6.53 -4.03 -5.42
CA ARG A 171 7.61 -4.75 -6.09
C ARG A 171 9.00 -4.37 -5.59
N PHE A 172 9.16 -3.13 -5.12
CA PHE A 172 10.44 -2.68 -4.58
C PHE A 172 10.75 -3.48 -3.31
N LYS A 173 11.96 -4.04 -3.21
CA LYS A 173 12.32 -4.88 -2.06
C LYS A 173 12.43 -4.03 -0.79
N VAL A 174 11.83 -4.52 0.29
CA VAL A 174 11.77 -3.83 1.58
C VAL A 174 12.25 -4.73 2.71
N PRO A 175 12.84 -4.17 3.79
CA PRO A 175 13.13 -4.96 4.99
C PRO A 175 11.84 -5.38 5.68
N ALA A 176 11.92 -6.45 6.48
CA ALA A 176 10.87 -6.77 7.44
C ALA A 176 10.96 -5.79 8.63
N VAL A 177 9.87 -5.09 8.90
CA VAL A 177 9.82 -4.02 9.92
C VAL A 177 8.66 -4.19 10.91
N THR A 178 7.69 -5.03 10.56
CA THR A 178 6.53 -5.34 11.39
C THR A 178 6.93 -6.40 12.42
N PRO A 179 6.71 -6.14 13.73
CA PRO A 179 6.92 -7.15 14.78
C PRO A 179 6.04 -8.39 14.55
N GLU A 180 6.56 -9.59 14.85
CA GLU A 180 5.92 -10.88 14.51
C GLU A 180 4.50 -11.05 15.05
N ASP A 181 4.23 -10.55 16.26
CA ASP A 181 2.93 -10.67 16.94
C ASP A 181 2.01 -9.45 16.74
N THR A 182 2.29 -8.61 15.75
CA THR A 182 1.46 -7.43 15.47
C THR A 182 0.06 -7.86 15.01
N PRO A 183 -1.01 -7.49 15.71
CA PRO A 183 -2.37 -7.82 15.29
C PRO A 183 -2.72 -7.09 13.98
N PHE A 184 -3.44 -7.78 13.09
CA PHE A 184 -3.89 -7.22 11.83
C PHE A 184 -5.41 -7.01 11.86
N GLU A 185 -5.82 -5.79 12.22
CA GLU A 185 -7.22 -5.43 12.42
C GLU A 185 -7.65 -4.33 11.44
N THR A 186 -8.85 -4.47 10.86
CA THR A 186 -9.40 -3.50 9.92
C THR A 186 -9.38 -2.08 10.50
N GLY A 187 -8.73 -1.16 9.77
CA GLY A 187 -8.71 0.26 10.15
C GLY A 187 -7.89 0.58 11.38
N ARG A 188 -6.97 -0.31 11.78
CA ARG A 188 -6.02 -0.07 12.86
C ARG A 188 -4.63 0.22 12.32
N ALA A 189 -4.01 1.25 12.85
CA ALA A 189 -2.62 1.59 12.57
C ALA A 189 -1.69 0.95 13.60
N THR A 190 -0.44 0.74 13.22
CA THR A 190 0.61 0.24 14.12
C THR A 190 1.61 1.34 14.42
N ARG A 191 1.75 1.72 15.69
CA ARG A 191 2.83 2.60 16.13
C ARG A 191 4.11 1.79 16.31
N LEU A 192 5.11 2.06 15.47
CA LEU A 192 6.39 1.34 15.45
C LEU A 192 7.45 2.01 16.33
N VAL A 193 7.36 3.34 16.49
CA VAL A 193 8.27 4.14 17.31
C VAL A 193 7.46 5.21 18.03
N ASP A 194 7.66 5.37 19.34
CA ASP A 194 7.12 6.49 20.10
C ASP A 194 7.96 7.76 19.91
N GLY A 195 7.29 8.91 19.98
CA GLY A 195 7.93 10.21 19.96
C GLY A 195 6.94 11.35 20.22
N GLY A 196 7.48 12.53 20.55
CA GLY A 196 6.71 13.68 21.00
C GLY A 196 6.85 14.95 20.15
N ASP A 197 7.87 15.05 19.29
CA ASP A 197 8.06 16.27 18.49
C ASP A 197 7.17 16.27 17.25
N VAL A 198 7.24 15.20 16.47
CA VAL A 198 6.58 15.08 15.16
C VAL A 198 6.12 13.65 14.94
N THR A 199 4.98 13.46 14.28
CA THR A 199 4.54 12.12 13.86
C THR A 199 4.77 11.92 12.37
N LEU A 200 5.46 10.84 12.01
CA LEU A 200 5.61 10.34 10.64
C LEU A 200 4.57 9.23 10.41
N ILE A 201 3.55 9.51 9.60
CA ILE A 201 2.53 8.53 9.21
C ILE A 201 2.86 8.03 7.81
N ALA A 202 3.20 6.76 7.68
CA ALA A 202 3.66 6.16 6.42
C ALA A 202 2.85 4.91 6.06
N ILE A 203 2.93 4.51 4.80
CA ILE A 203 2.33 3.28 4.27
C ILE A 203 3.29 2.54 3.34
N GLY A 204 3.10 1.23 3.20
CA GLY A 204 3.83 0.43 2.24
C GLY A 204 5.35 0.56 2.35
N THR A 205 6.01 0.73 1.20
CA THR A 205 7.47 0.86 1.08
C THR A 205 8.06 2.07 1.81
N MET A 206 7.22 3.03 2.22
CA MET A 206 7.65 4.24 2.92
C MET A 206 7.85 4.02 4.42
N VAL A 207 7.28 2.96 5.01
CA VAL A 207 7.36 2.69 6.45
C VAL A 207 8.80 2.47 6.89
N SER A 208 9.57 1.63 6.21
CA SER A 208 10.98 1.40 6.54
C SER A 208 11.81 2.69 6.43
N ARG A 209 11.49 3.54 5.45
CA ARG A 209 12.18 4.84 5.25
C ARG A 209 11.81 5.86 6.32
N ALA A 210 10.59 5.81 6.84
CA ALA A 210 10.18 6.63 7.97
C ALA A 210 10.89 6.21 9.26
N LEU A 211 11.14 4.91 9.47
CA LEU A 211 11.98 4.41 10.58
C LEU A 211 13.43 4.92 10.45
N ASP A 212 14.01 4.87 9.25
CA ASP A 212 15.34 5.42 8.99
C ASP A 212 15.36 6.94 9.26
N ALA A 213 14.33 7.67 8.82
CA ALA A 213 14.20 9.11 9.07
C ALA A 213 14.09 9.43 10.57
N ALA A 214 13.34 8.63 11.34
CA ALA A 214 13.25 8.78 12.79
C ALA A 214 14.60 8.59 13.48
N THR A 215 15.45 7.68 12.98
CA THR A 215 16.82 7.51 13.45
C THR A 215 17.65 8.78 13.19
N LEU A 216 17.58 9.34 11.98
CA LEU A 216 18.28 10.59 11.64
C LEU A 216 17.80 11.79 12.46
N LEU A 217 16.50 11.88 12.74
CA LEU A 217 15.91 12.94 13.57
C LEU A 217 16.37 12.81 15.03
N ARG A 218 16.46 11.60 15.56
CA ARG A 218 16.97 11.34 16.92
C ARG A 218 18.41 11.78 17.08
N GLU A 219 19.26 11.53 16.07
CA GLU A 219 20.66 12.02 16.05
C GLU A 219 20.75 13.56 16.09
N GLN A 220 19.69 14.24 15.68
CA GLN A 220 19.55 15.70 15.71
C GLN A 220 18.81 16.22 16.95
N GLY A 221 18.52 15.34 17.92
CA GLY A 221 17.81 15.69 19.15
C GLY A 221 16.29 15.84 19.00
N LEU A 222 15.70 15.35 17.90
CA LEU A 222 14.26 15.36 17.65
C LEU A 222 13.66 13.96 17.85
N SER A 223 12.58 13.89 18.61
CA SER A 223 11.84 12.67 18.90
C SER A 223 10.66 12.48 17.94
N ALA A 224 10.84 11.65 16.92
CA ALA A 224 9.81 11.35 15.92
C ALA A 224 9.04 10.07 16.24
N ARG A 225 7.71 10.18 16.32
CA ARG A 225 6.80 9.03 16.33
C ARG A 225 6.70 8.46 14.91
N VAL A 226 6.69 7.13 14.75
CA VAL A 226 6.47 6.48 13.45
C VAL A 226 5.24 5.58 13.52
N VAL A 227 4.30 5.83 12.61
CA VAL A 227 3.03 5.10 12.49
C VAL A 227 2.95 4.48 11.10
N ASN A 228 2.73 3.16 11.06
CA ASN A 228 2.32 2.45 9.86
C ASN A 228 0.79 2.47 9.75
N MET A 229 0.27 3.18 8.75
CA MET A 229 -1.17 3.33 8.50
C MET A 229 -1.63 2.31 7.46
N THR A 230 -1.48 1.01 7.76
CA THR A 230 -1.67 -0.10 6.82
C THR A 230 -3.01 -0.04 6.07
N PHE A 231 -4.07 0.45 6.72
CA PHE A 231 -5.34 0.78 6.09
C PHE A 231 -5.42 2.27 5.76
N VAL A 232 -5.49 2.57 4.46
CA VAL A 232 -5.78 3.92 3.99
C VAL A 232 -7.30 4.19 4.01
N GLU A 233 -8.10 3.12 3.86
CA GLU A 233 -9.55 3.13 4.04
C GLU A 233 -10.00 1.75 4.58
N PRO A 234 -10.74 1.67 5.70
CA PRO A 234 -10.99 2.76 6.65
C PRO A 234 -9.70 3.23 7.33
N LEU A 235 -9.57 4.53 7.54
CA LEU A 235 -8.42 5.14 8.22
C LEU A 235 -8.54 4.98 9.74
N ASP A 236 -7.43 4.77 10.45
CA ASP A 236 -7.40 4.86 11.93
C ASP A 236 -7.48 6.32 12.38
N VAL A 237 -8.71 6.84 12.45
CA VAL A 237 -8.98 8.22 12.88
C VAL A 237 -8.46 8.48 14.30
N ALA A 238 -8.53 7.49 15.19
CA ALA A 238 -8.09 7.67 16.57
C ALA A 238 -6.58 7.89 16.67
N GLU A 239 -5.77 7.12 15.93
CA GLU A 239 -4.32 7.32 15.92
C GLU A 239 -3.93 8.66 15.25
N VAL A 240 -4.65 9.09 14.22
CA VAL A 240 -4.43 10.43 13.61
C VAL A 240 -4.72 11.55 14.61
N LEU A 241 -5.82 11.46 15.37
CA LEU A 241 -6.15 12.45 16.39
C LEU A 241 -5.16 12.42 17.56
N ALA A 242 -4.69 11.23 17.95
CA ALA A 242 -3.63 11.09 18.95
C ALA A 242 -2.32 11.74 18.47
N ALA A 243 -1.95 11.54 17.20
CA ALA A 243 -0.79 12.21 16.60
C ALA A 243 -0.92 13.74 16.63
N ALA A 244 -2.09 14.27 16.24
CA ALA A 244 -2.36 15.71 16.26
C ALA A 244 -2.46 16.29 17.69
N HIS A 245 -2.77 15.45 18.67
CA HIS A 245 -2.83 15.84 20.07
C HIS A 245 -1.46 15.87 20.73
N ASP A 246 -0.72 14.77 20.58
CA ASP A 246 0.49 14.48 21.36
C ASP A 246 1.76 15.02 20.73
N THR A 247 1.73 15.34 19.44
CA THR A 247 2.89 15.86 18.71
C THR A 247 2.60 17.21 18.09
N ARG A 248 3.65 17.95 17.73
CA ARG A 248 3.52 19.33 17.28
C ARG A 248 3.20 19.46 15.80
N ALA A 249 3.52 18.43 15.01
CA ALA A 249 3.29 18.40 13.57
C ALA A 249 3.15 16.95 13.06
N ILE A 250 2.52 16.80 11.89
CA ILE A 250 2.36 15.52 11.21
C ILE A 250 3.03 15.59 9.84
N VAL A 251 3.81 14.56 9.49
CA VAL A 251 4.29 14.30 8.14
C VAL A 251 3.65 13.03 7.64
N THR A 252 2.96 13.08 6.49
CA THR A 252 2.51 11.86 5.81
C THR A 252 3.49 11.48 4.72
N VAL A 253 3.74 10.19 4.54
CA VAL A 253 4.71 9.70 3.54
C VAL A 253 4.09 8.57 2.72
N GLU A 254 3.87 8.82 1.43
CA GLU A 254 3.32 7.83 0.51
C GLU A 254 4.02 7.85 -0.86
N GLU A 255 4.18 6.68 -1.46
CA GLU A 255 4.56 6.54 -2.85
C GLU A 255 3.31 6.68 -3.75
N GLY A 256 2.69 7.86 -3.74
CA GLY A 256 1.43 8.15 -4.43
C GLY A 256 1.15 9.64 -4.58
N LEU A 257 0.11 9.99 -5.33
CA LEU A 257 -0.31 11.37 -5.56
C LEU A 257 -0.83 12.03 -4.28
N LEU A 258 -0.41 13.28 -4.09
CA LEU A 258 -0.83 14.10 -2.95
C LEU A 258 -2.32 14.48 -2.97
N SER A 259 -2.98 14.39 -4.13
CA SER A 259 -4.35 14.89 -4.34
C SER A 259 -5.42 14.04 -3.66
N GLY A 260 -5.16 12.77 -3.39
CA GLY A 260 -6.19 11.88 -2.89
C GLY A 260 -5.69 10.67 -2.12
N GLY A 261 -4.40 10.52 -1.84
CA GLY A 261 -3.86 9.38 -1.09
C GLY A 261 -3.97 9.50 0.44
N LEU A 262 -2.99 8.91 1.15
CA LEU A 262 -2.86 8.95 2.61
C LEU A 262 -2.85 10.38 3.16
N GLY A 263 -2.05 11.26 2.54
CA GLY A 263 -1.88 12.64 2.99
C GLY A 263 -3.20 13.39 3.01
N ALA A 264 -4.00 13.25 1.94
CA ALA A 264 -5.32 13.84 1.84
C ALA A 264 -6.30 13.26 2.89
N ALA A 265 -6.22 11.95 3.18
CA ALA A 265 -7.04 11.30 4.19
C ALA A 265 -6.77 11.86 5.60
N VAL A 266 -5.49 11.92 5.98
CA VAL A 266 -5.03 12.44 7.27
C VAL A 266 -5.35 13.94 7.38
N ALA A 267 -5.04 14.72 6.34
CA ALA A 267 -5.26 16.17 6.34
C ALA A 267 -6.74 16.52 6.56
N ARG A 268 -7.68 15.75 5.98
CA ARG A 268 -9.11 15.92 6.22
C ARG A 268 -9.46 15.74 7.70
N VAL A 269 -9.04 14.63 8.31
CA VAL A 269 -9.31 14.35 9.73
C VAL A 269 -8.74 15.44 10.62
N VAL A 270 -7.48 15.83 10.38
CA VAL A 270 -6.79 16.89 11.13
C VAL A 270 -7.52 18.23 11.00
N ALA A 271 -7.90 18.63 9.78
CA ALA A 271 -8.59 19.89 9.53
C ALA A 271 -9.98 19.97 10.16
N GLU A 272 -10.73 18.86 10.17
CA GLU A 272 -12.08 18.81 10.74
C GLU A 272 -12.10 18.77 12.28
N HIS A 273 -11.03 18.27 12.93
CA HIS A 273 -11.06 17.98 14.37
C HIS A 273 -10.01 18.74 15.18
N ARG A 274 -8.74 18.73 14.76
CA ARG A 274 -7.62 19.33 15.51
C ARG A 274 -6.53 19.82 14.57
N PRO A 275 -6.66 21.03 14.00
CA PRO A 275 -5.67 21.56 13.08
C PRO A 275 -4.28 21.66 13.70
N VAL A 276 -3.32 20.98 13.08
CA VAL A 276 -1.87 21.09 13.34
C VAL A 276 -1.15 21.19 12.00
N PRO A 277 0.11 21.65 11.94
CA PRO A 277 0.88 21.60 10.71
C PRO A 277 0.95 20.17 10.14
N VAL A 278 0.45 20.02 8.91
CA VAL A 278 0.56 18.79 8.12
C VAL A 278 1.48 19.03 6.93
N ARG A 279 2.49 18.19 6.75
CA ARG A 279 3.35 18.15 5.57
C ARG A 279 3.16 16.83 4.85
N MET A 280 2.55 16.88 3.66
CA MET A 280 2.34 15.69 2.83
C MET A 280 3.54 15.46 1.91
N LEU A 281 4.23 14.34 2.04
CA LEU A 281 5.32 13.91 1.18
C LEU A 281 4.85 12.76 0.27
N GLY A 282 5.05 12.94 -1.03
CA GLY A 282 4.52 12.07 -2.07
C GLY A 282 4.87 12.60 -3.44
N VAL A 283 4.20 12.11 -4.46
CA VAL A 283 4.48 12.45 -5.86
C VAL A 283 3.52 13.57 -6.32
N PRO A 284 4.02 14.75 -6.73
CA PRO A 284 3.14 15.87 -7.09
C PRO A 284 2.76 15.90 -8.58
N THR A 285 3.43 15.13 -9.43
CA THR A 285 3.27 15.14 -10.90
C THR A 285 3.76 13.82 -11.48
N PHE A 286 3.60 13.60 -12.79
CA PHE A 286 4.20 12.44 -13.45
C PHE A 286 5.72 12.37 -13.21
N ALA A 287 6.18 11.21 -12.78
CA ALA A 287 7.59 10.98 -12.50
C ALA A 287 8.42 10.98 -13.80
N PRO A 288 9.69 11.41 -13.76
CA PRO A 288 10.60 11.14 -14.86
C PRO A 288 10.84 9.63 -15.01
N THR A 289 11.49 9.22 -16.09
CA THR A 289 11.94 7.83 -16.25
C THR A 289 13.29 7.62 -15.57
N GLY A 290 13.41 6.57 -14.76
CA GLY A 290 14.66 6.21 -14.09
C GLY A 290 14.48 5.01 -13.17
N SER A 291 15.55 4.57 -12.50
CA SER A 291 15.45 3.47 -11.53
C SER A 291 14.54 3.87 -10.36
N THR A 292 13.83 2.92 -9.76
CA THR A 292 12.90 3.21 -8.66
C THR A 292 13.59 3.92 -7.49
N SER A 293 14.83 3.57 -7.15
CA SER A 293 15.59 4.27 -6.11
C SER A 293 15.83 5.74 -6.46
N PHE A 294 16.26 6.02 -7.70
CA PHE A 294 16.43 7.39 -8.18
C PHE A 294 15.12 8.18 -8.10
N LEU A 295 14.01 7.58 -8.51
CA LEU A 295 12.70 8.24 -8.51
C LEU A 295 12.23 8.56 -7.09
N LEU A 296 12.41 7.64 -6.13
CA LEU A 296 12.11 7.89 -4.73
C LEU A 296 12.97 9.04 -4.19
N ASP A 297 14.28 9.02 -4.46
CA ASP A 297 15.18 10.09 -4.03
C ASP A 297 14.84 11.44 -4.65
N HIS A 298 14.47 11.46 -5.94
CA HIS A 298 14.07 12.65 -6.68
C HIS A 298 12.89 13.38 -6.02
N PHE A 299 11.92 12.64 -5.48
CA PHE A 299 10.78 13.21 -4.76
C PHE A 299 10.99 13.36 -3.25
N GLY A 300 12.21 13.13 -2.75
CA GLY A 300 12.52 13.18 -1.33
C GLY A 300 11.90 12.04 -0.52
N LEU A 301 11.44 10.97 -1.18
CA LEU A 301 10.88 9.75 -0.57
C LEU A 301 12.01 8.82 -0.07
N ASN A 302 12.96 9.41 0.65
CA ASN A 302 14.05 8.75 1.34
C ASN A 302 14.17 9.30 2.76
N ALA A 303 15.01 8.66 3.60
CA ALA A 303 15.14 9.02 5.01
C ALA A 303 15.50 10.51 5.22
N ALA A 304 16.41 11.04 4.40
CA ALA A 304 16.86 12.43 4.51
C ALA A 304 15.75 13.44 4.11
N GLY A 305 14.99 13.14 3.05
CA GLY A 305 13.87 13.96 2.61
C GLY A 305 12.70 13.93 3.59
N ILE A 306 12.39 12.77 4.18
CA ILE A 306 11.38 12.66 5.26
C ILE A 306 11.82 13.46 6.49
N ALA A 307 13.08 13.34 6.92
CA ALA A 307 13.61 14.12 8.04
C ALA A 307 13.59 15.63 7.75
N ALA A 308 13.84 16.05 6.51
CA ALA A 308 13.70 17.45 6.09
C ALA A 308 12.25 17.93 6.16
N ALA A 309 11.31 17.14 5.64
CA ALA A 309 9.87 17.43 5.72
C ALA A 309 9.38 17.56 7.18
N ALA A 310 9.93 16.75 8.09
CA ALA A 310 9.64 16.85 9.53
C ALA A 310 10.12 18.18 10.12
N ARG A 311 11.35 18.60 9.82
CA ARG A 311 11.88 19.91 10.25
C ARG A 311 11.08 21.07 9.66
N GLU A 312 10.70 20.99 8.39
CA GLU A 312 9.83 21.98 7.73
C GLU A 312 8.47 22.10 8.43
N ALA A 313 7.87 20.97 8.80
CA ALA A 313 6.57 20.94 9.47
C ALA A 313 6.67 21.54 10.89
N LEU A 314 7.72 21.20 11.63
CA LEU A 314 8.00 21.77 12.96
C LEU A 314 8.28 23.27 12.95
N GLY A 315 8.85 23.81 11.87
CA GLY A 315 9.08 25.25 11.71
C GLY A 315 7.81 26.09 11.47
N ARG A 316 6.64 25.44 11.31
CA ARG A 316 5.33 26.10 11.14
C ARG A 316 4.50 26.13 12.44
N VAL A 317 5.05 25.56 13.52
CA VAL A 317 4.44 25.52 14.85
C VAL A 317 4.68 26.83 15.58
#